data_AF-A0A955FC42-F1
#
_entry.id   AF-A0A955FC42-F1
#
_cell.length_a   1.000
_cell.length_b   1.000
_cell.length_c   1.000
_cell.angle_alpha   90.00
_cell.angle_beta   90.00
_cell.angle_gamma   90.00
#
_symmetry.space_group_name_H-M   'P 1'
#
loop_
_entity.id
_entity.type
_entity.pdbx_description
1 polymer ?
#
loop_
_entity_poly.entity_id
_entity_poly.type
_entity_poly.pdbx_seq_one_letter_code
_entity_poly.pdbx_strand_id
1 'polypeptide(L)'
;MDEKGLGKRIQKSRQKVGMTQQDLCHAANLSYSTLAKIERGAIKSPSIFTIQNIAAALKLTLDDLVGAAAPRKSTSKSGVSFVYFDVNGCLVRFYQRATARIAEDYGLQPDLVEMACLHFNDDLCRGALTMDEFNERLAQRLQITEVDWGKYYLEAAEPLQEMHDALAWASQHYRVGLLTNIAPGFLDKFLEAGKVPRLPYDTLVDSSKIGMVKPEAAIFEYAAAAAGLPPEQLLLVDDTLANLVAAEKQGWRVVWFDYARPEESAAHVREVLAL
;
A
#
# COMPACT_ATOMS: atom_id res chain seq x y z
N MET A 1 -26.14 3.88 -14.86
CA MET A 1 -26.34 3.06 -13.64
C MET A 1 -26.24 1.61 -14.05
N ASP A 2 -25.30 0.82 -13.52
CA ASP A 2 -25.24 -0.62 -13.83
C ASP A 2 -26.37 -1.35 -13.09
N GLU A 3 -27.49 -1.54 -13.79
CA GLU A 3 -28.76 -2.06 -13.27
C GLU A 3 -28.65 -3.51 -12.78
N LYS A 4 -27.85 -4.35 -13.48
CA LYS A 4 -27.61 -5.74 -13.07
C LYS A 4 -26.65 -5.83 -11.87
N GLY A 5 -25.76 -4.85 -11.72
CA GLY A 5 -24.86 -4.77 -10.58
C GLY A 5 -25.55 -4.30 -9.29
N LEU A 6 -26.55 -3.41 -9.38
CA LEU A 6 -27.20 -2.82 -8.19
C LEU A 6 -27.84 -3.91 -7.30
N GLY A 7 -28.65 -4.79 -7.87
CA GLY A 7 -29.31 -5.86 -7.11
C GLY A 7 -28.32 -6.80 -6.42
N LYS A 8 -27.23 -7.16 -7.11
CA LYS A 8 -26.15 -7.99 -6.54
C LYS A 8 -25.38 -7.27 -5.43
N ARG A 9 -25.09 -5.98 -5.59
CA ARG A 9 -24.42 -5.15 -4.57
C ARG A 9 -25.26 -5.07 -3.30
N ILE A 10 -26.55 -4.80 -3.43
CA ILE A 10 -27.50 -4.78 -2.29
C ILE A 10 -27.49 -6.14 -1.58
N GLN A 11 -27.65 -7.23 -2.33
CA GLN A 11 -27.66 -8.59 -1.77
C GLN A 11 -26.37 -8.91 -1.00
N LYS A 12 -25.21 -8.61 -1.60
CA LYS A 12 -23.89 -8.87 -1.01
C LYS A 12 -23.66 -8.03 0.25
N SER A 13 -23.97 -6.73 0.20
CA SER A 13 -23.83 -5.82 1.33
C SER A 13 -24.71 -6.22 2.50
N ARG A 14 -25.96 -6.62 2.22
CA ARG A 14 -26.91 -7.13 3.21
C ARG A 14 -26.39 -8.40 3.89
N GLN A 15 -25.90 -9.36 3.13
CA GLN A 15 -25.32 -10.61 3.66
C GLN A 15 -24.07 -10.35 4.51
N LYS A 16 -23.23 -9.39 4.11
CA LYS A 16 -22.02 -9.01 4.85
C LYS A 16 -22.32 -8.49 6.26
N VAL A 17 -23.46 -7.81 6.43
CA VAL A 17 -23.91 -7.31 7.75
C VAL A 17 -24.90 -8.25 8.45
N GLY A 18 -25.05 -9.49 7.95
CA GLY A 18 -25.89 -10.52 8.57
C GLY A 18 -27.40 -10.28 8.47
N MET A 19 -27.86 -9.35 7.62
CA MET A 19 -29.29 -9.04 7.47
C MET A 19 -30.00 -10.03 6.54
N THR A 20 -31.21 -10.46 6.91
CA THR A 20 -32.14 -11.11 5.99
C THR A 20 -32.81 -10.07 5.08
N GLN A 21 -33.46 -10.50 4.00
CA GLN A 21 -34.27 -9.58 3.18
C GLN A 21 -35.38 -8.92 4.01
N GLN A 22 -35.93 -9.64 4.99
CA GLN A 22 -36.94 -9.11 5.91
C GLN A 22 -36.37 -7.97 6.77
N ASP A 23 -35.16 -8.15 7.31
CA ASP A 23 -34.49 -7.15 8.15
C ASP A 23 -34.18 -5.88 7.36
N LEU A 24 -33.68 -6.02 6.14
CA LEU A 24 -33.42 -4.88 5.27
C LEU A 24 -34.71 -4.16 4.87
N CYS A 25 -35.80 -4.90 4.63
CA CYS A 25 -37.10 -4.29 4.35
C CYS A 25 -37.61 -3.45 5.53
N HIS A 26 -37.46 -3.96 6.75
CA HIS A 26 -37.84 -3.24 7.96
C HIS A 26 -37.00 -1.96 8.14
N ALA A 27 -35.67 -2.08 8.00
CA ALA A 27 -34.75 -0.97 8.16
C ALA A 27 -34.86 0.10 7.06
N ALA A 28 -35.13 -0.29 5.81
CA ALA A 28 -35.24 0.61 4.67
C ALA A 28 -36.68 1.12 4.42
N ASN A 29 -37.66 0.71 5.23
CA ASN A 29 -39.08 0.97 5.03
C ASN A 29 -39.56 0.57 3.62
N LEU A 30 -39.32 -0.69 3.25
CA LEU A 30 -39.66 -1.25 1.94
C LEU A 30 -40.51 -2.51 2.07
N SER A 31 -41.33 -2.78 1.05
CA SER A 31 -42.00 -4.07 0.95
C SER A 31 -41.02 -5.18 0.55
N TYR A 32 -41.22 -6.37 1.09
CA TYR A 32 -40.45 -7.56 0.71
C TYR A 32 -40.48 -7.82 -0.81
N SER A 33 -41.65 -7.65 -1.42
CA SER A 33 -41.84 -7.79 -2.88
C SER A 33 -40.98 -6.80 -3.67
N THR A 34 -40.88 -5.55 -3.20
CA THR A 34 -40.05 -4.51 -3.82
C THR A 34 -38.58 -4.89 -3.74
N LEU A 35 -38.06 -5.20 -2.55
CA LEU A 35 -36.65 -5.57 -2.38
C LEU A 35 -36.29 -6.82 -3.19
N ALA A 36 -37.13 -7.86 -3.16
CA ALA A 36 -36.89 -9.10 -3.89
C ALA A 36 -36.88 -8.90 -5.42
N LYS A 37 -37.65 -7.93 -5.95
CA LYS A 37 -37.60 -7.57 -7.37
C LYS A 37 -36.36 -6.74 -7.71
N ILE A 38 -35.87 -5.89 -6.79
CA ILE A 38 -34.62 -5.13 -6.95
C ILE A 38 -33.42 -6.08 -6.95
N GLU A 39 -33.28 -6.95 -5.95
CA GLU A 39 -32.14 -7.88 -5.83
C GLU A 39 -32.05 -8.82 -7.04
N ARG A 40 -33.19 -9.24 -7.62
CA ARG A 40 -33.25 -10.08 -8.82
C ARG A 40 -33.13 -9.30 -10.14
N GLY A 41 -33.03 -7.96 -10.10
CA GLY A 41 -32.94 -7.12 -11.30
C GLY A 41 -34.23 -7.03 -12.12
N ALA A 42 -35.39 -7.33 -11.53
CA ALA A 42 -36.69 -7.21 -12.19
C ALA A 42 -37.21 -5.76 -12.22
N ILE A 43 -36.72 -4.89 -11.32
CA ILE A 43 -36.93 -3.43 -11.39
C ILE A 43 -35.68 -2.81 -12.01
N LYS A 44 -35.80 -2.37 -13.27
CA LYS A 44 -34.69 -1.78 -14.04
C LYS A 44 -34.26 -0.42 -13.47
N SER A 45 -35.21 0.38 -12.97
CA SER A 45 -34.94 1.72 -12.45
C SER A 45 -35.71 1.96 -11.15
N PRO A 46 -35.19 1.50 -9.99
CA PRO A 46 -35.75 1.85 -8.69
C PRO A 46 -35.66 3.36 -8.45
N SER A 47 -36.58 3.91 -7.65
CA SER A 47 -36.54 5.34 -7.34
C SER A 47 -35.28 5.72 -6.55
N ILE A 48 -34.78 6.94 -6.73
CA ILE A 48 -33.61 7.42 -6.00
C ILE A 48 -33.81 7.36 -4.48
N PHE A 49 -35.02 7.69 -4.00
CA PHE A 49 -35.39 7.58 -2.59
C PHE A 49 -35.35 6.14 -2.08
N THR A 50 -35.77 5.17 -2.91
CA THR A 50 -35.65 3.74 -2.57
C THR A 50 -34.20 3.34 -2.40
N ILE A 51 -33.32 3.77 -3.31
CA ILE A 51 -31.90 3.46 -3.26
C ILE A 51 -31.24 4.13 -2.04
N GLN A 52 -31.58 5.40 -1.74
CA GLN A 52 -31.10 6.12 -0.57
C GLN A 52 -31.53 5.45 0.73
N ASN A 53 -32.78 4.99 0.84
CA ASN A 53 -33.26 4.29 2.04
C ASN A 53 -32.52 2.96 2.24
N ILE A 54 -32.23 2.22 1.17
CA ILE A 54 -31.43 0.99 1.24
C ILE A 54 -30.00 1.30 1.66
N ALA A 55 -29.39 2.35 1.10
CA ALA A 55 -28.04 2.77 1.46
C ALA A 55 -27.96 3.17 2.94
N ALA A 56 -28.91 3.98 3.43
CA ALA A 56 -29.00 4.37 4.83
C ALA A 56 -29.18 3.17 5.77
N ALA A 57 -30.06 2.22 5.42
CA ALA A 57 -30.28 1.00 6.21
C ALA A 57 -29.03 0.11 6.28
N LEU A 58 -28.23 0.07 5.21
CA LEU A 58 -26.98 -0.68 5.14
C LEU A 58 -25.76 0.11 5.66
N LYS A 59 -25.94 1.37 6.08
CA LYS A 59 -24.87 2.30 6.47
C LYS A 59 -23.81 2.48 5.36
N LEU A 60 -24.28 2.57 4.12
CA LEU A 60 -23.46 2.81 2.93
C LEU A 60 -23.78 4.17 2.34
N THR A 61 -22.84 4.72 1.57
CA THR A 61 -23.12 5.89 0.73
C THR A 61 -23.95 5.50 -0.49
N LEU A 62 -24.58 6.48 -1.13
CA LEU A 62 -25.29 6.25 -2.39
C LEU A 62 -24.32 5.73 -3.47
N ASP A 63 -23.09 6.22 -3.49
CA ASP A 63 -22.06 5.84 -4.45
C ASP A 63 -21.62 4.38 -4.31
N ASP A 64 -21.49 3.89 -3.06
CA ASP A 64 -21.20 2.47 -2.75
C ASP A 64 -22.28 1.53 -3.33
N LEU A 65 -23.55 1.95 -3.29
CA LEU A 65 -24.68 1.13 -3.68
C LEU A 65 -24.93 1.16 -5.19
N VAL A 66 -24.93 2.38 -5.75
CA VAL A 66 -25.23 2.65 -7.16
C VAL A 66 -24.07 2.23 -8.05
N GLY A 67 -22.88 2.06 -7.46
CA GLY A 67 -21.68 1.76 -8.21
C GLY A 67 -21.34 2.95 -9.09
N ALA A 68 -21.17 4.13 -8.48
CA ALA A 68 -20.22 5.06 -9.07
C ALA A 68 -18.95 4.22 -9.24
N ALA A 69 -18.54 3.97 -10.48
CA ALA A 69 -17.26 3.35 -10.73
C ALA A 69 -16.27 4.10 -9.82
N ALA A 70 -15.48 3.37 -9.02
CA ALA A 70 -14.33 3.98 -8.36
C ALA A 70 -13.72 4.95 -9.38
N PRO A 71 -13.53 6.23 -9.04
CA PRO A 71 -13.18 7.28 -10.00
C PRO A 71 -12.18 6.69 -10.97
N ARG A 72 -12.54 6.68 -12.27
CA ARG A 72 -11.77 5.96 -13.29
C ARG A 72 -10.34 6.49 -13.17
N LYS A 73 -9.44 5.65 -12.65
CA LYS A 73 -8.08 6.07 -12.31
C LYS A 73 -7.49 6.78 -13.55
N SER A 74 -7.03 8.00 -13.35
CA SER A 74 -6.68 8.98 -14.37
C SER A 74 -5.27 8.71 -14.91
N THR A 75 -4.94 9.41 -15.99
CA THR A 75 -3.56 9.58 -16.46
C THR A 75 -3.21 11.06 -16.33
N SER A 76 -2.03 11.38 -15.78
CA SER A 76 -1.56 12.76 -15.63
C SER A 76 -1.24 13.36 -17.00
N LYS A 77 -1.06 14.69 -17.09
CA LYS A 77 -0.55 15.34 -18.32
C LYS A 77 0.82 14.81 -18.76
N SER A 78 1.62 14.33 -17.82
CA SER A 78 2.94 13.73 -18.08
C SER A 78 2.87 12.27 -18.54
N GLY A 79 1.68 11.69 -18.64
CA GLY A 79 1.44 10.32 -19.09
C GLY A 79 1.41 9.27 -17.97
N VAL A 80 1.56 9.65 -16.70
CA VAL A 80 1.59 8.72 -15.58
C VAL A 80 0.19 8.22 -15.26
N SER A 81 0.00 6.90 -15.23
CA SER A 81 -1.26 6.26 -14.85
C SER A 81 -1.13 5.35 -13.62
N PHE A 82 0.11 5.06 -13.20
CA PHE A 82 0.42 4.21 -12.06
C PHE A 82 1.60 4.76 -11.25
N VAL A 83 1.47 4.71 -9.92
CA VAL A 83 2.48 5.21 -8.99
C VAL A 83 2.91 4.10 -8.04
N TYR A 84 4.20 3.77 -8.05
CA TYR A 84 4.83 2.96 -7.03
C TYR A 84 5.41 3.87 -5.94
N PHE A 85 5.10 3.55 -4.69
CA PHE A 85 5.77 4.15 -3.54
C PHE A 85 6.74 3.14 -2.94
N ASP A 86 7.95 3.59 -2.66
CA ASP A 86 8.82 2.91 -1.71
C ASP A 86 8.23 2.95 -0.29
N VAL A 87 8.65 2.02 0.56
CA VAL A 87 8.18 1.93 1.95
C VAL A 87 9.23 2.45 2.94
N ASN A 88 10.46 1.96 2.88
CA ASN A 88 11.47 2.22 3.91
C ASN A 88 12.27 3.47 3.56
N GLY A 89 12.10 4.54 4.33
CA GLY A 89 12.65 5.86 4.02
C GLY A 89 11.63 6.78 3.35
N CYS A 90 10.54 6.23 2.82
CA CYS A 90 9.47 6.96 2.12
C CYS A 90 8.13 6.99 2.89
N LEU A 91 7.50 5.84 3.14
CA LEU A 91 6.25 5.76 3.91
C LEU A 91 6.49 5.56 5.41
N VAL A 92 7.60 4.91 5.75
CA VAL A 92 8.03 4.65 7.13
C VAL A 92 9.47 5.11 7.27
N ARG A 93 9.83 5.73 8.39
CA ARG A 93 11.21 6.12 8.67
C ARG A 93 12.15 4.90 8.65
N PHE A 94 13.39 5.14 8.22
CA PHE A 94 14.41 4.10 8.14
C PHE A 94 14.75 3.49 9.52
N TYR A 95 15.36 2.30 9.51
CA TYR A 95 15.64 1.51 10.71
C TYR A 95 16.77 2.05 11.62
N GLN A 96 17.30 3.25 11.38
CA GLN A 96 18.40 3.84 12.17
C GLN A 96 18.07 3.96 13.67
N ARG A 97 16.80 4.16 14.02
CA ARG A 97 16.37 4.13 15.43
C ARG A 97 16.44 2.74 16.05
N ALA A 98 16.24 1.69 15.26
CA ALA A 98 16.38 0.31 15.70
C ALA A 98 17.85 -0.01 15.99
N THR A 99 18.77 0.40 15.11
CA THR A 99 20.21 0.20 15.32
C THR A 99 20.72 0.99 16.52
N ALA A 100 20.23 2.22 16.73
CA ALA A 100 20.56 3.00 17.92
C ALA A 100 20.10 2.32 19.23
N ARG A 101 18.88 1.77 19.27
CA ARG A 101 18.37 1.03 20.45
C ARG A 101 19.16 -0.25 20.72
N ILE A 102 19.48 -1.02 19.67
CA ILE A 102 20.36 -2.20 19.82
C ILE A 102 21.72 -1.77 20.35
N ALA A 103 22.28 -0.66 19.86
CA ALA A 103 23.56 -0.16 20.36
C ALA A 103 23.49 0.20 21.85
N GLU A 104 22.42 0.87 22.28
CA GLU A 104 22.20 1.19 23.70
C GLU A 104 22.04 -0.06 24.58
N ASP A 105 21.18 -1.00 24.18
CA ASP A 105 20.85 -2.19 24.99
C ASP A 105 22.05 -3.13 25.19
N TYR A 106 22.94 -3.21 24.20
CA TYR A 106 24.12 -4.07 24.23
C TYR A 106 25.44 -3.32 24.50
N GLY A 107 25.39 -2.00 24.75
CA GLY A 107 26.58 -1.19 25.01
C GLY A 107 27.56 -1.11 23.83
N LEU A 108 27.04 -1.09 22.60
CA LEU A 108 27.80 -1.04 21.35
C LEU A 108 27.83 0.38 20.76
N GLN A 109 28.67 0.59 19.75
CA GLN A 109 28.63 1.82 18.95
C GLN A 109 27.53 1.74 17.88
N PRO A 110 26.70 2.78 17.68
CA PRO A 110 25.62 2.78 16.68
C PRO A 110 26.10 2.42 15.27
N ASP A 111 27.22 3.00 14.82
CA ASP A 111 27.80 2.75 13.49
C ASP A 111 28.20 1.28 13.31
N LEU A 112 28.64 0.60 14.38
CA LEU A 112 28.99 -0.83 14.31
C LEU A 112 27.74 -1.67 14.04
N VAL A 113 26.63 -1.36 14.70
CA VAL A 113 25.34 -2.05 14.52
C VAL A 113 24.79 -1.79 13.12
N GLU A 114 24.84 -0.54 12.66
CA GLU A 114 24.40 -0.17 11.31
C GLU A 114 25.21 -0.89 10.23
N MET A 115 26.54 -0.86 10.32
CA MET A 115 27.42 -1.57 9.40
C MET A 115 27.22 -3.09 9.44
N ALA A 116 26.85 -3.66 10.59
CA ALA A 116 26.53 -5.07 10.71
C ALA A 116 25.20 -5.43 10.03
N CYS A 117 24.17 -4.60 10.18
CA CYS A 117 22.90 -4.75 9.46
C CYS A 117 23.08 -4.62 7.95
N LEU A 118 23.78 -3.56 7.49
CA LEU A 118 24.06 -3.30 6.08
C LEU A 118 24.79 -4.45 5.39
N HIS A 119 25.70 -5.12 6.11
CA HIS A 119 26.48 -6.23 5.57
C HIS A 119 25.60 -7.40 5.07
N PHE A 120 24.43 -7.62 5.66
CA PHE A 120 23.51 -8.69 5.26
C PHE A 120 22.23 -8.18 4.59
N ASN A 121 22.12 -6.85 4.39
CA ASN A 121 20.87 -6.22 3.96
C ASN A 121 20.39 -6.74 2.60
N ASP A 122 21.30 -6.92 1.64
CA ASP A 122 20.94 -7.37 0.29
C ASP A 122 20.43 -8.82 0.30
N ASP A 123 21.12 -9.72 1.00
CA ASP A 123 20.69 -11.12 1.12
C ASP A 123 19.35 -11.23 1.87
N LEU A 124 19.15 -10.42 2.92
CA LEU A 124 17.90 -10.36 3.66
C LEU A 124 16.76 -9.82 2.79
N CYS A 125 16.97 -8.69 2.12
CA CYS A 125 15.96 -8.08 1.26
C CYS A 125 15.66 -8.93 0.03
N ARG A 126 16.60 -9.76 -0.44
CA ARG A 126 16.35 -10.73 -1.52
C ARG A 126 15.61 -11.98 -1.03
N GLY A 127 15.47 -12.18 0.29
CA GLY A 127 14.92 -13.41 0.84
C GLY A 127 15.89 -14.60 0.76
N ALA A 128 17.18 -14.34 0.55
CA ALA A 128 18.24 -15.36 0.65
C ALA A 128 18.61 -15.68 2.10
N LEU A 129 18.19 -14.82 3.04
CA LEU A 129 18.23 -15.05 4.48
C LEU A 129 16.84 -14.97 5.08
N THR A 130 16.52 -15.94 5.93
CA THR A 130 15.38 -15.83 6.85
C THR A 130 15.68 -14.84 7.99
N MET A 131 14.63 -14.40 8.69
CA MET A 131 14.81 -13.52 9.86
C MET A 131 15.64 -14.17 10.97
N ASP A 132 15.48 -15.48 11.19
CA ASP A 132 16.20 -16.21 12.23
C ASP A 132 17.69 -16.32 11.87
N GLU A 133 18.01 -16.70 10.63
CA GLU A 133 19.40 -16.74 10.15
C GLU A 133 20.07 -15.36 10.18
N PHE A 134 19.32 -14.30 9.84
CA PHE A 134 19.83 -12.94 9.92
C PHE A 134 20.12 -12.53 11.37
N ASN A 135 19.20 -12.80 12.31
CA ASN A 135 19.39 -12.53 13.73
C ASN A 135 20.61 -13.28 14.30
N GLU A 136 20.79 -14.56 13.95
CA GLU A 136 21.96 -15.36 14.35
C GLU A 136 23.26 -14.76 13.82
N ARG A 137 23.31 -14.42 12.53
CA ARG A 137 24.51 -13.82 11.90
C ARG A 137 24.81 -12.43 12.43
N LEU A 138 23.78 -11.64 12.71
CA LEU A 138 23.91 -10.31 13.30
C LEU A 138 24.48 -10.42 14.72
N ALA A 139 23.95 -11.33 15.56
CA ALA A 139 24.45 -11.57 16.90
C ALA A 139 25.93 -12.01 16.89
N GLN A 140 26.30 -12.94 16.02
CA GLN A 140 27.69 -13.38 15.84
C GLN A 140 28.62 -12.23 15.42
N ARG A 141 28.19 -11.41 14.47
CA ARG A 141 28.98 -10.27 13.97
C ARG A 141 29.19 -9.19 15.03
N LEU A 142 28.18 -8.97 15.87
CA LEU A 142 28.23 -8.00 16.97
C LEU A 142 28.85 -8.58 18.25
N GLN A 143 29.17 -9.88 18.28
CA GLN A 143 29.69 -10.59 19.44
C GLN A 143 28.77 -10.51 20.66
N ILE A 144 27.46 -10.60 20.42
CA ILE A 144 26.40 -10.63 21.44
C ILE A 144 25.69 -11.99 21.43
N THR A 145 25.00 -12.32 22.52
CA THR A 145 24.36 -13.65 22.69
C THR A 145 23.23 -13.89 21.72
N GLU A 146 22.32 -12.92 21.61
CA GLU A 146 21.12 -12.98 20.77
C GLU A 146 20.66 -11.56 20.47
N VAL A 147 19.90 -11.39 19.39
CA VAL A 147 19.21 -10.14 19.05
C VAL A 147 17.97 -10.47 18.26
N ASP A 148 16.86 -9.80 18.55
CA ASP A 148 15.66 -9.83 17.71
C ASP A 148 15.56 -8.50 16.96
N TRP A 149 16.33 -8.37 15.87
CA TRP A 149 16.32 -7.16 15.05
C TRP A 149 14.90 -6.84 14.58
N GLY A 150 14.11 -7.88 14.32
CA GLY A 150 12.76 -7.69 13.82
C GLY A 150 11.85 -6.97 14.81
N LYS A 151 11.95 -7.32 16.10
CA LYS A 151 11.28 -6.60 17.18
C LYS A 151 11.75 -5.16 17.28
N TYR A 152 13.07 -4.92 17.31
CA TYR A 152 13.61 -3.56 17.39
C TYR A 152 13.13 -2.69 16.24
N TYR A 153 13.14 -3.23 15.02
CA TYR A 153 12.70 -2.48 13.86
C TYR A 153 11.19 -2.21 13.89
N LEU A 154 10.38 -3.23 14.19
CA LEU A 154 8.95 -3.04 14.28
C LEU A 154 8.58 -2.03 15.36
N GLU A 155 9.26 -1.98 16.50
CA GLU A 155 9.00 -0.97 17.54
C GLU A 155 9.47 0.43 17.15
N ALA A 156 10.60 0.55 16.44
CA ALA A 156 11.20 1.82 16.07
C ALA A 156 10.60 2.45 14.79
N ALA A 157 9.93 1.65 13.96
CA ALA A 157 9.34 2.10 12.69
C ALA A 157 8.28 3.19 12.92
N GLU A 158 8.47 4.37 12.34
CA GLU A 158 7.55 5.50 12.47
C GLU A 158 6.92 5.85 11.11
N PRO A 159 5.59 5.91 11.00
CA PRO A 159 4.90 6.45 9.84
C PRO A 159 5.37 7.85 9.45
N LEU A 160 5.52 8.09 8.15
CA LEU A 160 5.66 9.43 7.58
C LEU A 160 4.28 9.90 7.09
N GLN A 161 3.59 10.65 7.95
CA GLN A 161 2.18 11.01 7.74
C GLN A 161 1.97 11.81 6.45
N GLU A 162 2.90 12.68 6.11
CA GLU A 162 2.85 13.49 4.89
C GLU A 162 2.83 12.61 3.63
N MET A 163 3.62 11.53 3.64
CA MET A 163 3.68 10.57 2.55
C MET A 163 2.50 9.61 2.56
N HIS A 164 1.96 9.27 3.73
CA HIS A 164 0.69 8.57 3.84
C HIS A 164 -0.45 9.38 3.22
N ASP A 165 -0.49 10.70 3.46
CA ASP A 165 -1.50 11.58 2.89
C ASP A 165 -1.29 11.77 1.38
N ALA A 166 -0.05 11.78 0.89
CA ALA A 166 0.26 11.80 -0.54
C ALA A 166 -0.18 10.49 -1.22
N LEU A 167 0.10 9.34 -0.61
CA LEU A 167 -0.31 8.02 -1.09
C LEU A 167 -1.83 7.87 -1.08
N ALA A 168 -2.50 8.29 0.00
CA ALA A 168 -3.95 8.25 0.10
C ALA A 168 -4.60 9.10 -1.00
N TRP A 169 -4.11 10.33 -1.20
CA TRP A 169 -4.54 11.18 -2.31
C TRP A 169 -4.28 10.53 -3.67
N ALA A 170 -3.07 10.01 -3.91
CA ALA A 170 -2.72 9.35 -5.16
C ALA A 170 -3.64 8.15 -5.43
N SER A 171 -4.00 7.37 -4.42
CA SER A 171 -4.89 6.20 -4.55
C SER A 171 -6.33 6.56 -4.98
N GLN A 172 -6.76 7.80 -4.72
CA GLN A 172 -8.07 8.30 -5.16
C GLN A 172 -8.08 8.68 -6.65
N HIS A 173 -6.91 8.94 -7.24
CA HIS A 173 -6.78 9.47 -8.60
C HIS A 173 -6.06 8.53 -9.56
N TYR A 174 -5.17 7.67 -9.06
CA TYR A 174 -4.24 6.86 -9.83
C TYR A 174 -4.23 5.41 -9.38
N ARG A 175 -3.67 4.53 -10.22
CA ARG A 175 -3.32 3.17 -9.77
C ARG A 175 -2.09 3.29 -8.87
N VAL A 176 -2.11 2.58 -7.75
CA VAL A 176 -1.02 2.65 -6.78
C VAL A 176 -0.56 1.25 -6.42
N GLY A 177 0.74 1.14 -6.21
CA GLY A 177 1.38 -0.06 -5.69
C GLY A 177 2.55 0.29 -4.78
N LEU A 178 3.06 -0.73 -4.09
CA LEU A 178 4.28 -0.60 -3.28
C LEU A 178 5.41 -1.35 -3.97
N LEU A 179 6.61 -0.77 -3.97
CA LEU A 179 7.83 -1.39 -4.50
C LEU A 179 8.96 -1.16 -3.51
N THR A 180 9.29 -2.19 -2.72
CA THR A 180 10.17 -2.02 -1.56
C THR A 180 11.24 -3.11 -1.46
N ASN A 181 12.46 -2.68 -1.12
CA ASN A 181 13.48 -3.57 -0.57
C ASN A 181 13.20 -3.73 0.91
N ILE A 182 12.79 -4.92 1.34
CA ILE A 182 12.30 -5.14 2.69
C ILE A 182 12.64 -6.53 3.21
N ALA A 183 12.79 -6.65 4.53
CA ALA A 183 13.02 -7.93 5.19
C ALA A 183 11.78 -8.85 5.12
N PRO A 184 11.96 -10.19 5.15
CA PRO A 184 10.86 -11.13 5.06
C PRO A 184 9.74 -10.88 6.07
N GLY A 185 8.50 -10.75 5.58
CA GLY A 185 7.29 -10.57 6.38
C GLY A 185 7.07 -9.16 6.95
N PHE A 186 7.98 -8.20 6.72
CA PHE A 186 7.85 -6.85 7.27
C PHE A 186 6.77 -6.01 6.60
N LEU A 187 6.56 -6.17 5.29
CA LEU A 187 5.49 -5.44 4.60
C LEU A 187 4.12 -5.77 5.21
N ASP A 188 3.86 -7.06 5.44
CA ASP A 188 2.61 -7.53 6.04
C ASP A 188 2.47 -7.02 7.48
N LYS A 189 3.55 -7.10 8.28
CA LYS A 189 3.58 -6.55 9.66
C LYS A 189 3.31 -5.04 9.69
N PHE A 190 3.84 -4.27 8.74
CA PHE A 190 3.58 -2.82 8.67
C PHE A 190 2.15 -2.50 8.28
N LEU A 191 1.56 -3.26 7.34
CA LEU A 191 0.15 -3.13 6.99
C LEU A 191 -0.76 -3.56 8.16
N GLU A 192 -0.39 -4.57 8.93
CA GLU A 192 -1.11 -5.04 10.12
C GLU A 192 -1.06 -4.07 11.29
N ALA A 193 0.12 -3.53 11.57
CA ALA A 193 0.34 -2.56 12.64
C ALA A 193 -0.14 -1.13 12.28
N GLY A 194 -0.67 -0.91 11.07
CA GLY A 194 -1.09 0.42 10.61
C GLY A 194 0.07 1.39 10.36
N LYS A 195 1.29 0.86 10.21
CA LYS A 195 2.48 1.66 9.90
C LYS A 195 2.58 2.05 8.43
N VAL A 196 1.90 1.29 7.57
CA VAL A 196 1.63 1.64 6.15
C VAL A 196 0.11 1.62 5.95
N PRO A 197 -0.49 2.58 5.22
CA PRO A 197 -1.94 2.64 5.05
C PRO A 197 -2.48 1.38 4.36
N ARG A 198 -3.63 0.87 4.83
CA ARG A 198 -4.35 -0.20 4.12
C ARG A 198 -5.22 0.41 3.03
N LEU A 199 -4.70 0.42 1.82
CA LEU A 199 -5.39 0.93 0.62
C LEU A 199 -5.60 -0.20 -0.39
N PRO A 200 -6.49 -0.03 -1.38
CA PRO A 200 -6.65 -0.98 -2.47
C PRO A 200 -5.47 -0.87 -3.44
N TYR A 201 -4.32 -1.39 -3.03
CA TYR A 201 -3.13 -1.51 -3.87
C TYR A 201 -3.41 -2.47 -5.02
N ASP A 202 -3.06 -2.05 -6.23
CA ASP A 202 -3.18 -2.89 -7.41
C ASP A 202 -2.03 -3.91 -7.45
N THR A 203 -0.86 -3.54 -6.92
CA THR A 203 0.32 -4.41 -6.80
C THR A 203 1.10 -4.15 -5.52
N LEU A 204 1.67 -5.21 -4.94
CA LEU A 204 2.60 -5.16 -3.83
C LEU A 204 3.86 -5.94 -4.24
N VAL A 205 4.94 -5.22 -4.50
CA VAL A 205 6.23 -5.79 -4.90
C VAL A 205 7.17 -5.75 -3.70
N ASP A 206 7.24 -6.90 -3.03
CA ASP A 206 8.08 -7.17 -1.87
C ASP A 206 9.32 -7.94 -2.35
N SER A 207 10.49 -7.30 -2.28
CA SER A 207 11.76 -7.86 -2.78
C SER A 207 12.07 -9.25 -2.20
N SER A 208 11.74 -9.47 -0.92
CA SER A 208 12.05 -10.71 -0.22
C SER A 208 11.23 -11.90 -0.70
N LYS A 209 10.06 -11.62 -1.29
CA LYS A 209 9.15 -12.64 -1.84
C LYS A 209 9.50 -13.00 -3.28
N ILE A 210 10.17 -12.12 -4.01
CA ILE A 210 10.43 -12.28 -5.45
C ILE A 210 11.90 -12.52 -5.80
N GLY A 211 12.82 -12.38 -4.85
CA GLY A 211 14.25 -12.64 -5.09
C GLY A 211 14.98 -11.56 -5.90
N MET A 212 14.38 -10.38 -6.03
CA MET A 212 14.88 -9.25 -6.82
C MET A 212 14.88 -8.00 -5.95
N VAL A 213 15.94 -7.20 -6.01
CA VAL A 213 16.09 -5.99 -5.19
C VAL A 213 16.33 -4.77 -6.08
N LYS A 214 15.86 -3.59 -5.67
CA LYS A 214 16.33 -2.33 -6.24
C LYS A 214 17.82 -2.16 -5.90
N PRO A 215 18.67 -1.62 -6.80
CA PRO A 215 18.35 -1.01 -8.09
C PRO A 215 18.51 -1.94 -9.31
N GLU A 216 18.31 -3.25 -9.18
CA GLU A 216 18.44 -4.18 -10.31
C GLU A 216 17.34 -3.98 -11.36
N ALA A 217 17.69 -4.02 -12.65
CA ALA A 217 16.71 -3.88 -13.74
C ALA A 217 15.52 -4.85 -13.61
N ALA A 218 15.81 -6.09 -13.19
CA ALA A 218 14.82 -7.15 -13.06
C ALA A 218 13.63 -6.81 -12.15
N ILE A 219 13.84 -6.06 -11.06
CA ILE A 219 12.73 -5.71 -10.16
C ILE A 219 11.77 -4.70 -10.79
N PHE A 220 12.30 -3.77 -11.59
CA PHE A 220 11.50 -2.78 -12.31
C PHE A 220 10.75 -3.43 -13.48
N GLU A 221 11.39 -4.34 -14.21
CA GLU A 221 10.73 -5.14 -15.25
C GLU A 221 9.56 -5.96 -14.67
N TYR A 222 9.80 -6.63 -13.53
CA TYR A 222 8.76 -7.36 -12.80
C TYR A 222 7.62 -6.43 -12.35
N ALA A 223 7.94 -5.28 -11.76
CA ALA A 223 6.96 -4.33 -11.28
C ALA A 223 6.13 -3.69 -12.41
N ALA A 224 6.74 -3.44 -13.58
CA ALA A 224 6.03 -2.99 -14.77
C ALA A 224 5.05 -4.05 -15.30
N ALA A 225 5.50 -5.30 -15.38
CA ALA A 225 4.66 -6.43 -15.77
C ALA A 225 3.48 -6.63 -14.80
N ALA A 226 3.73 -6.53 -13.49
CA ALA A 226 2.69 -6.61 -12.46
C ALA A 226 1.67 -5.47 -12.56
N ALA A 227 2.13 -4.25 -12.88
CA ALA A 227 1.25 -3.11 -13.11
C ALA A 227 0.42 -3.28 -14.41
N GLY A 228 0.95 -4.02 -15.39
CA GLY A 228 0.32 -4.23 -16.69
C GLY A 228 0.31 -2.97 -17.56
N LEU A 229 1.33 -2.12 -17.42
CA LEU A 229 1.45 -0.82 -18.08
C LEU A 229 2.85 -0.63 -18.64
N PRO A 230 3.00 0.16 -19.72
CA PRO A 230 4.30 0.43 -20.29
C PRO A 230 5.11 1.38 -19.38
N PRO A 231 6.45 1.31 -19.40
CA PRO A 231 7.31 2.05 -18.46
C PRO A 231 7.05 3.55 -18.38
N GLU A 232 6.74 4.20 -19.51
CA GLU A 232 6.49 5.64 -19.58
C GLU A 232 5.24 6.10 -18.80
N GLN A 233 4.37 5.17 -18.40
CA GLN A 233 3.19 5.44 -17.58
C GLN A 233 3.40 5.15 -16.09
N LEU A 234 4.58 4.67 -15.71
CA LEU A 234 4.93 4.31 -14.35
C LEU A 234 5.73 5.45 -13.72
N LEU A 235 5.38 5.79 -12.47
CA LEU A 235 6.13 6.70 -11.64
C LEU A 235 6.62 5.98 -10.39
N LEU A 236 7.90 6.15 -10.05
CA LEU A 236 8.48 5.71 -8.78
C LEU A 236 8.72 6.90 -7.85
N VAL A 237 8.19 6.81 -6.63
CA VAL A 237 8.55 7.67 -5.50
C VAL A 237 9.48 6.89 -4.57
N ASP A 238 10.71 7.34 -4.40
CA ASP A 238 11.76 6.65 -3.63
C ASP A 238 12.72 7.68 -3.02
N ASP A 239 13.28 7.37 -1.85
CA ASP A 239 14.26 8.21 -1.17
C ASP A 239 15.69 7.98 -1.68
N THR A 240 15.94 6.81 -2.28
CA THR A 240 17.26 6.35 -2.69
C THR A 240 17.54 6.68 -4.16
N LEU A 241 18.47 7.61 -4.41
CA LEU A 241 18.82 8.08 -5.76
C LEU A 241 19.22 6.94 -6.73
N ALA A 242 19.91 5.91 -6.24
CA ALA A 242 20.31 4.77 -7.08
C ALA A 242 19.10 4.01 -7.64
N ASN A 243 18.03 3.88 -6.84
CA ASN A 243 16.77 3.26 -7.28
C ASN A 243 16.10 4.10 -8.35
N LEU A 244 16.08 5.43 -8.17
CA LEU A 244 15.47 6.35 -9.13
C LEU A 244 16.21 6.35 -10.47
N VAL A 245 17.54 6.41 -10.44
CA VAL A 245 18.36 6.35 -11.66
C VAL A 245 18.15 5.02 -12.39
N ALA A 246 18.00 3.91 -11.67
CA ALA A 246 17.72 2.62 -12.30
C ALA A 246 16.32 2.56 -12.91
N ALA A 247 15.29 3.08 -12.23
CA ALA A 247 13.93 3.17 -12.77
C ALA A 247 13.87 4.08 -14.01
N GLU A 248 14.54 5.23 -13.98
CA GLU A 248 14.63 6.15 -15.13
C GLU A 248 15.27 5.48 -16.35
N LYS A 249 16.32 4.66 -16.15
CA LYS A 249 16.93 3.87 -17.23
C LYS A 249 15.98 2.83 -17.84
N GLN A 250 14.95 2.41 -17.11
CA GLN A 250 13.86 1.56 -17.61
C GLN A 250 12.75 2.36 -18.31
N GLY A 251 12.86 3.68 -18.38
CA GLY A 251 11.87 4.58 -18.99
C GLY A 251 10.79 5.08 -18.03
N TRP A 252 10.93 4.84 -16.73
CA TRP A 252 9.97 5.28 -15.73
C TRP A 252 10.13 6.78 -15.44
N ARG A 253 9.03 7.41 -15.01
CA ARG A 253 9.09 8.69 -14.32
C ARG A 253 9.55 8.46 -12.89
N VAL A 254 10.26 9.42 -12.32
CA VAL A 254 10.80 9.33 -10.97
C VAL A 254 10.56 10.61 -10.20
N VAL A 255 10.29 10.49 -8.90
CA VAL A 255 10.23 11.59 -7.95
C VAL A 255 11.10 11.22 -6.76
N TRP A 256 12.08 12.06 -6.48
CA TRP A 256 12.91 11.89 -5.29
C TRP A 256 12.17 12.38 -4.06
N PHE A 257 12.17 11.54 -3.02
CA PHE A 257 11.68 11.89 -1.70
C PHE A 257 12.85 12.30 -0.79
N ASP A 258 12.87 13.57 -0.37
CA ASP A 258 13.81 14.05 0.64
C ASP A 258 13.19 13.86 2.04
N TYR A 259 13.69 12.87 2.77
CA TYR A 259 13.21 12.54 4.11
C TYR A 259 13.39 13.70 5.12
N ALA A 260 14.32 14.63 4.86
CA ALA A 260 14.54 15.81 5.71
C ALA A 260 13.45 16.87 5.50
N ARG A 261 12.72 16.80 4.39
CA ARG A 261 11.67 17.76 4.00
C ARG A 261 10.43 17.00 3.49
N PRO A 262 9.75 16.26 4.38
CA PRO A 262 8.64 15.39 4.00
C PRO A 262 7.44 16.17 3.43
N GLU A 263 7.14 17.35 3.96
CA GLU A 263 6.05 18.21 3.47
C GLU A 263 6.30 18.68 2.03
N GLU A 264 7.49 19.20 1.75
CA GLU A 264 7.89 19.65 0.41
C GLU A 264 7.87 18.49 -0.59
N SER A 265 8.42 17.33 -0.19
CA SER A 265 8.47 16.15 -1.04
C SER A 265 7.07 15.59 -1.33
N ALA A 266 6.19 15.52 -0.32
CA ALA A 266 4.81 15.09 -0.49
C ALA A 266 4.02 16.05 -1.39
N ALA A 267 4.23 17.36 -1.26
CA ALA A 267 3.66 18.36 -2.15
C ALA A 267 4.17 18.17 -3.59
N HIS A 268 5.47 17.93 -3.77
CA HIS A 268 6.06 17.71 -5.08
C HIS A 268 5.52 16.45 -5.78
N VAL A 269 5.32 15.35 -5.04
CA VAL A 269 4.63 14.15 -5.56
C VAL A 269 3.26 14.51 -6.10
N ARG A 270 2.49 15.32 -5.35
CA ARG A 270 1.18 15.78 -5.81
C ARG A 270 1.28 16.69 -7.03
N GLU A 271 2.25 17.59 -7.10
CA GLU A 271 2.45 18.48 -8.26
C GLU A 271 2.77 17.71 -9.55
N VAL A 272 3.66 16.72 -9.48
CA VAL A 272 4.04 15.89 -10.63
C VAL A 272 2.86 15.05 -11.13
N LEU A 273 1.98 14.65 -10.21
CA LEU A 273 0.75 13.90 -10.50
C LEU A 273 -0.46 14.80 -10.77
N ALA A 274 -0.45 16.06 -10.37
CA ALA A 274 -1.60 16.94 -10.50
C ALA A 274 -1.78 17.38 -11.96
N LEU A 275 -3.05 17.43 -12.35
CA LEU A 275 -3.60 17.72 -13.68
C LEU A 275 -2.76 18.66 -14.52
#